data_AF-A0A349TMD0-F1
#
_entry.id   AF-A0A349TMD0-F1
#
_cell.length_a   1.000
_cell.length_b   1.000
_cell.length_c   1.000
_cell.angle_alpha   90.00
_cell.angle_beta   90.00
_cell.angle_gamma   90.00
#
_symmetry.space_group_name_H-M   'P 1'
#
loop_
_entity.id
_entity.type
_entity.pdbx_description
1 polymer ?
#
loop_
_entity_poly.entity_id
_entity_poly.type
_entity_poly.pdbx_seq_one_letter_code
_entity_poly.pdbx_strand_id
1 'polypeptide(L)'
;ARYARGRDYHKLMRKRLQRLAEKIQSEIGEFGYRAFVDSAPVIERAFAEKSGLGWIGKNTMLINKQAGSWFFLGELFTDLALPIDEQASDHCGSCRACLDVCPTNAFLGPNKMDATRCISYLTIELRNSIPLEFRKAMGNRVFGCDDCQLVCPWNKFTQPSDESDFSPRHGLDDAALVDLFNWTEQEFLERTAGSPIRRIGYACWLRNLAVGLGNADSSAELIAALEARRSTAPPMVREHIEWALGQHGRSSAQ
;
A
#
# COMPACT_ATOMS: atom_id res chain seq x y z
N ALA A 1 1.26 4.02 3.48
CA ALA A 1 0.28 4.21 2.38
C ALA A 1 -1.11 4.39 2.95
N ARG A 2 -1.95 5.25 2.34
CA ARG A 2 -3.27 5.65 2.83
C ARG A 2 -4.24 4.48 3.03
N TYR A 3 -4.14 3.45 2.18
CA TYR A 3 -5.04 2.29 2.24
C TYR A 3 -4.90 1.44 3.51
N ALA A 4 -3.83 1.63 4.29
CA ALA A 4 -3.51 0.85 5.48
C ALA A 4 -3.61 1.65 6.80
N ARG A 5 -4.19 2.87 6.78
CA ARG A 5 -4.28 3.75 7.96
C ARG A 5 -5.17 3.17 9.07
N GLY A 6 -6.25 2.51 8.69
CA GLY A 6 -7.25 2.03 9.62
C GLY A 6 -7.36 0.50 9.65
N ARG A 7 -8.60 0.05 9.80
CA ARG A 7 -8.97 -1.36 9.70
C ARG A 7 -8.80 -1.88 8.28
N ASP A 8 -8.60 -3.18 8.22
CA ASP A 8 -8.46 -3.93 7.00
C ASP A 8 -9.73 -3.85 6.13
N TYR A 9 -9.59 -3.21 4.96
CA TYR A 9 -10.67 -2.98 4.01
C TYR A 9 -11.33 -4.28 3.54
N HIS A 10 -10.60 -5.39 3.52
CA HIS A 10 -11.15 -6.69 3.13
C HIS A 10 -12.41 -7.05 3.93
N LYS A 11 -12.40 -6.79 5.25
CA LYS A 11 -13.53 -7.12 6.11
C LYS A 11 -14.73 -6.23 5.84
N LEU A 12 -14.51 -4.91 5.72
CA LEU A 12 -15.57 -3.96 5.46
C LEU A 12 -16.20 -4.19 4.09
N MET A 13 -15.38 -4.31 3.05
CA MET A 13 -15.82 -4.48 1.67
C MET A 13 -16.58 -5.79 1.48
N ARG A 14 -16.08 -6.92 2.00
CA ARG A 14 -16.82 -8.20 1.93
C ARG A 14 -18.17 -8.12 2.64
N LYS A 15 -18.25 -7.47 3.80
CA LYS A 15 -19.52 -7.28 4.52
C LYS A 15 -20.51 -6.44 3.71
N ARG A 16 -20.03 -5.39 3.01
CA ARG A 16 -20.87 -4.55 2.15
C ARG A 16 -21.36 -5.31 0.91
N LEU A 17 -20.50 -6.11 0.27
CA LEU A 17 -20.87 -6.96 -0.86
C LEU A 17 -21.89 -8.03 -0.46
N GLN A 18 -21.71 -8.66 0.71
CA GLN A 18 -22.65 -9.64 1.25
C GLN A 18 -24.04 -9.02 1.46
N ARG A 19 -24.10 -7.81 2.05
CA ARG A 19 -25.36 -7.06 2.20
C ARG A 19 -26.01 -6.71 0.87
N LEU A 20 -25.22 -6.45 -0.17
CA LEU A 20 -25.74 -6.22 -1.51
C LEU A 20 -26.37 -7.49 -2.07
N ALA A 21 -25.70 -8.63 -1.93
CA ALA A 21 -26.23 -9.93 -2.37
C ALA A 21 -27.53 -10.29 -1.64
N GLU A 22 -27.59 -10.09 -0.31
CA GLU A 22 -28.80 -10.29 0.49
C GLU A 22 -29.97 -9.43 0.02
N LYS A 23 -29.72 -8.16 -0.35
CA LYS A 23 -30.73 -7.26 -0.92
C LYS A 23 -31.23 -7.73 -2.28
N ILE A 24 -30.33 -8.20 -3.15
CA ILE A 24 -30.73 -8.76 -4.44
C ILE A 24 -31.60 -10.00 -4.20
N GLN A 25 -31.15 -10.90 -3.31
CA GLN A 25 -31.87 -12.13 -2.97
C GLN A 25 -33.27 -11.86 -2.39
N SER A 26 -33.45 -10.80 -1.61
CA SER A 26 -34.78 -10.44 -1.08
C SER A 26 -35.75 -9.97 -2.17
N GLU A 27 -35.25 -9.45 -3.28
CA GLU A 27 -36.08 -8.94 -4.38
C GLU A 27 -36.45 -10.02 -5.41
N ILE A 28 -35.52 -10.94 -5.72
CA ILE A 28 -35.69 -11.90 -6.82
C ILE A 28 -35.68 -13.38 -6.40
N GLY A 29 -35.43 -13.67 -5.12
CA GLY A 29 -35.22 -15.02 -4.63
C GLY A 29 -33.77 -15.49 -4.78
N GLU A 30 -33.55 -16.81 -4.66
CA GLU A 30 -32.21 -17.39 -4.72
C GLU A 30 -31.56 -17.21 -6.09
N PHE A 31 -30.26 -16.85 -6.08
CA PHE A 31 -29.43 -16.72 -7.28
C PHE A 31 -27.98 -17.07 -6.94
N GLY A 32 -27.19 -17.43 -7.95
CA GLY A 32 -25.78 -17.74 -7.78
C GLY A 32 -24.94 -16.47 -7.65
N TYR A 33 -24.13 -16.36 -6.58
CA TYR A 33 -23.15 -15.28 -6.46
C TYR A 33 -21.89 -15.65 -5.69
N ARG A 34 -20.82 -14.87 -5.92
CA ARG A 34 -19.58 -14.89 -5.12
C ARG A 34 -19.03 -13.48 -4.96
N ALA A 35 -18.77 -13.08 -3.72
CA ALA A 35 -18.16 -11.79 -3.40
C ALA A 35 -16.63 -11.90 -3.24
N PHE A 36 -15.89 -11.00 -3.88
CA PHE A 36 -14.43 -10.92 -3.80
C PHE A 36 -13.94 -9.49 -3.55
N VAL A 37 -12.76 -9.41 -2.95
CA VAL A 37 -12.02 -8.19 -2.63
C VAL A 37 -10.55 -8.58 -2.54
N ASP A 38 -9.69 -8.10 -3.46
CA ASP A 38 -8.21 -8.24 -3.55
C ASP A 38 -7.61 -9.66 -3.52
N SER A 39 -8.07 -10.53 -2.62
CA SER A 39 -7.47 -11.83 -2.32
C SER A 39 -7.89 -12.97 -3.26
N ALA A 40 -8.68 -12.69 -4.29
CA ALA A 40 -9.14 -13.70 -5.24
C ALA A 40 -8.26 -13.69 -6.51
N PRO A 41 -8.14 -14.82 -7.24
CA PRO A 41 -7.35 -14.91 -8.46
C PRO A 41 -8.07 -14.22 -9.65
N VAL A 42 -8.45 -12.97 -9.48
CA VAL A 42 -9.16 -12.13 -10.44
C VAL A 42 -8.44 -10.79 -10.58
N ILE A 43 -8.43 -10.23 -11.79
CA ILE A 43 -7.82 -8.92 -12.04
C ILE A 43 -8.91 -7.86 -11.82
N GLU A 44 -9.16 -7.51 -10.56
CA GLU A 44 -10.21 -6.57 -10.11
C GLU A 44 -10.28 -5.29 -10.94
N ARG A 45 -9.12 -4.66 -11.19
CA ARG A 45 -9.03 -3.41 -11.95
C ARG A 45 -9.48 -3.56 -13.40
N ALA A 46 -9.22 -4.71 -14.02
CA ALA A 46 -9.65 -4.97 -15.40
C ALA A 46 -11.17 -5.15 -15.49
N PHE A 47 -11.79 -5.75 -14.48
CA PHE A 47 -13.25 -5.82 -14.41
C PHE A 47 -13.87 -4.46 -14.12
N ALA A 48 -13.29 -3.69 -13.21
CA ALA A 48 -13.77 -2.36 -12.87
C ALA A 48 -13.66 -1.38 -14.06
N GLU A 49 -12.61 -1.48 -14.87
CA GLU A 49 -12.51 -0.73 -16.13
C GLU A 49 -13.63 -1.14 -17.10
N LYS A 50 -13.83 -2.45 -17.32
CA LYS A 50 -14.89 -2.96 -18.20
C LYS A 50 -16.31 -2.60 -17.73
N SER A 51 -16.52 -2.44 -16.43
CA SER A 51 -17.81 -2.04 -15.85
C SER A 51 -17.99 -0.52 -15.77
N GLY A 52 -17.17 0.26 -16.47
CA GLY A 52 -17.33 1.72 -16.53
C GLY A 52 -16.99 2.48 -15.25
N LEU A 53 -16.41 1.82 -14.22
CA LEU A 53 -16.06 2.50 -12.96
C LEU A 53 -14.94 3.52 -13.15
N GLY A 54 -14.16 3.42 -14.22
CA GLY A 54 -13.06 4.31 -14.51
C GLY A 54 -12.19 3.80 -15.65
N TRP A 55 -11.00 4.39 -15.79
CA TRP A 55 -9.98 3.95 -16.74
C TRP A 55 -8.70 3.56 -16.01
N ILE A 56 -7.89 2.68 -16.60
CA ILE A 56 -6.56 2.37 -16.04
C ILE A 56 -5.59 3.49 -16.37
N GLY A 57 -5.18 4.23 -15.35
CA GLY A 57 -4.18 5.29 -15.48
C GLY A 57 -2.80 4.77 -15.82
N LYS A 58 -1.92 5.66 -16.31
CA LYS A 58 -0.52 5.32 -16.63
C LYS A 58 0.26 4.74 -15.45
N ASN A 59 -0.18 5.02 -14.21
CA ASN A 59 0.35 4.46 -12.97
C ASN A 59 -0.21 3.06 -12.61
N THR A 60 -1.00 2.44 -13.48
CA THR A 60 -1.68 1.14 -13.31
C THR A 60 -2.84 1.11 -12.30
N MET A 61 -3.24 2.25 -11.74
CA MET A 61 -4.42 2.36 -10.88
C MET A 61 -5.69 2.56 -11.71
N LEU A 62 -6.83 2.06 -11.23
CA LEU A 62 -8.12 2.53 -11.73
C LEU A 62 -8.34 3.97 -11.25
N ILE A 63 -8.75 4.84 -12.17
CA ILE A 63 -9.06 6.24 -11.89
C ILE A 63 -10.51 6.49 -12.28
N ASN A 64 -11.28 7.04 -11.34
CA ASN A 64 -12.64 7.50 -11.54
C ASN A 64 -12.65 9.04 -11.68
N LYS A 65 -13.51 9.55 -12.56
CA LYS A 65 -13.58 10.99 -12.88
C LYS A 65 -14.01 11.85 -11.68
N GLN A 66 -14.84 11.32 -10.79
CA GLN A 66 -15.36 12.02 -9.62
C GLN A 66 -14.66 11.62 -8.32
N ALA A 67 -14.10 10.41 -8.24
CA ALA A 67 -13.51 9.86 -7.01
C ALA A 67 -11.98 9.71 -7.05
N GLY A 68 -11.31 10.07 -8.15
CA GLY A 68 -9.85 9.90 -8.30
C GLY A 68 -9.45 8.44 -8.25
N SER A 69 -8.45 8.07 -7.45
CA SER A 69 -7.97 6.69 -7.25
C SER A 69 -8.00 6.25 -5.78
N TRP A 70 -8.55 7.06 -4.88
CA TRP A 70 -8.58 6.81 -3.43
C TRP A 70 -9.84 6.05 -3.00
N PHE A 71 -10.04 4.87 -3.58
CA PHE A 71 -11.14 3.97 -3.22
C PHE A 71 -10.70 2.51 -3.27
N PHE A 72 -11.50 1.64 -2.66
CA PHE A 72 -11.31 0.20 -2.71
C PHE A 72 -12.21 -0.43 -3.77
N LEU A 73 -11.74 -1.49 -4.40
CA LEU A 73 -12.52 -2.32 -5.31
C LEU A 73 -13.13 -3.51 -4.57
N GLY A 74 -14.22 -4.01 -5.12
CA GLY A 74 -14.89 -5.22 -4.67
C GLY A 74 -15.82 -5.71 -5.76
N GLU A 75 -15.85 -7.01 -5.96
CA GLU A 75 -16.58 -7.65 -7.05
C GLU A 75 -17.68 -8.56 -6.49
N LEU A 76 -18.87 -8.48 -7.07
CA LEU A 76 -19.93 -9.46 -6.86
C LEU A 76 -20.17 -10.20 -8.18
N PHE A 77 -19.59 -11.39 -8.31
CA PHE A 77 -19.87 -12.27 -9.42
C PHE A 77 -21.27 -12.84 -9.26
N THR A 78 -22.03 -12.91 -10.35
CA THR A 78 -23.41 -13.39 -10.34
C THR A 78 -23.76 -14.11 -11.64
N ASP A 79 -24.73 -15.03 -11.57
CA ASP A 79 -25.34 -15.70 -12.73
C ASP A 79 -26.49 -14.89 -13.36
N LEU A 80 -26.82 -13.72 -12.80
CA LEU A 80 -27.83 -12.83 -13.34
C LEU A 80 -27.39 -12.20 -14.66
N ALA A 81 -28.30 -12.21 -15.63
CA ALA A 81 -28.09 -11.58 -16.94
C ALA A 81 -28.30 -10.06 -16.86
N LEU A 82 -27.38 -9.36 -16.21
CA LEU A 82 -27.41 -7.90 -16.08
C LEU A 82 -27.00 -7.22 -17.40
N PRO A 83 -27.55 -6.03 -17.70
CA PRO A 83 -27.04 -5.18 -18.77
C PRO A 83 -25.55 -4.89 -18.57
N ILE A 84 -24.81 -4.79 -19.67
CA ILE A 84 -23.38 -4.47 -19.65
C ILE A 84 -23.20 -2.95 -19.72
N ASP A 85 -22.41 -2.41 -18.80
CA ASP A 85 -22.07 -0.99 -18.78
C ASP A 85 -21.11 -0.60 -19.92
N GLU A 86 -21.11 0.68 -20.27
CA GLU A 86 -20.12 1.24 -21.19
C GLU A 86 -18.81 1.53 -20.46
N GLN A 87 -17.69 1.13 -21.07
CA GLN A 87 -16.36 1.42 -20.54
C GLN A 87 -16.08 2.94 -20.57
N ALA A 88 -15.48 3.45 -19.50
CA ALA A 88 -15.09 4.86 -19.42
C ALA A 88 -13.91 5.17 -20.36
N SER A 89 -13.87 6.38 -20.91
CA SER A 89 -12.75 6.85 -21.73
C SER A 89 -11.51 7.17 -20.89
N ASP A 90 -10.31 6.96 -21.45
CA ASP A 90 -9.05 7.39 -20.83
C ASP A 90 -8.96 8.93 -20.79
N HIS A 91 -8.54 9.44 -19.64
CA HIS A 91 -8.35 10.87 -19.40
C HIS A 91 -6.94 11.24 -18.89
N CYS A 92 -5.94 10.38 -19.07
CA CYS A 92 -4.55 10.71 -18.77
C CYS A 92 -3.96 11.73 -19.77
N GLY A 93 -4.37 11.66 -21.04
CA GLY A 93 -3.82 12.52 -22.10
C GLY A 93 -2.30 12.47 -22.18
N SER A 94 -1.65 13.63 -22.31
CA SER A 94 -0.19 13.76 -22.34
C SER A 94 0.48 13.72 -20.96
N CYS A 95 -0.28 13.66 -19.86
CA CYS A 95 0.27 13.71 -18.49
C CYS A 95 1.26 12.56 -18.23
N ARG A 96 2.37 12.87 -17.55
CA ARG A 96 3.41 11.90 -17.16
C ARG A 96 3.81 11.97 -15.68
N ALA A 97 3.14 12.80 -14.87
CA ALA A 97 3.53 13.12 -13.49
C ALA A 97 3.84 11.88 -12.63
N CYS A 98 3.01 10.84 -12.72
CA CYS A 98 3.19 9.61 -11.95
C CYS A 98 4.38 8.76 -12.39
N LEU A 99 4.75 8.82 -13.67
CA LEU A 99 5.93 8.15 -14.22
C LEU A 99 7.19 8.87 -13.76
N ASP A 100 7.16 10.20 -13.82
CA ASP A 100 8.32 11.06 -13.55
C ASP A 100 8.66 11.13 -12.05
N VAL A 101 7.67 11.03 -11.15
CA VAL A 101 7.90 11.08 -9.69
C VAL A 101 8.34 9.75 -9.08
N CYS A 102 8.19 8.62 -9.79
CA CYS A 102 8.39 7.29 -9.20
C CYS A 102 9.84 7.13 -8.71
N PRO A 103 10.12 7.01 -7.39
CA PRO A 103 11.50 7.13 -6.89
C PRO A 103 12.46 6.04 -7.39
N THR A 104 11.92 4.88 -7.76
CA THR A 104 12.69 3.71 -8.22
C THR A 104 12.60 3.49 -9.73
N ASN A 105 11.93 4.39 -10.47
CA ASN A 105 11.62 4.21 -11.88
C ASN A 105 10.97 2.84 -12.14
N ALA A 106 9.95 2.49 -11.37
CA ALA A 106 9.25 1.22 -11.50
C ALA A 106 8.36 1.16 -12.76
N PHE A 107 8.00 2.29 -13.34
CA PHE A 107 7.24 2.32 -14.59
C PHE A 107 8.17 2.25 -15.80
N LEU A 108 8.09 1.16 -16.55
CA LEU A 108 8.80 0.97 -17.82
C LEU A 108 8.13 1.71 -18.99
N GLY A 109 6.92 2.22 -18.76
CA GLY A 109 6.10 2.95 -19.71
C GLY A 109 4.70 3.20 -19.15
N PRO A 110 3.83 3.92 -19.89
CA PRO A 110 2.43 4.06 -19.51
C PRO A 110 1.78 2.68 -19.37
N ASN A 111 1.10 2.44 -18.24
CA ASN A 111 0.39 1.20 -17.94
C ASN A 111 1.31 -0.04 -17.83
N LYS A 112 2.63 0.15 -17.78
CA LYS A 112 3.62 -0.93 -17.70
C LYS A 112 4.55 -0.70 -16.50
N MET A 113 4.36 -1.49 -15.46
CA MET A 113 5.12 -1.41 -14.21
C MET A 113 5.91 -2.70 -13.97
N ASP A 114 7.17 -2.57 -13.57
CA ASP A 114 7.95 -3.64 -12.96
C ASP A 114 7.70 -3.63 -11.45
N ALA A 115 6.94 -4.62 -10.98
CA ALA A 115 6.61 -4.75 -9.56
C ALA A 115 7.85 -4.94 -8.68
N THR A 116 8.91 -5.58 -9.18
CA THR A 116 10.12 -5.86 -8.39
C THR A 116 10.87 -4.58 -7.98
N ARG A 117 10.62 -3.47 -8.67
CA ARG A 117 11.16 -2.13 -8.40
C ARG A 117 10.19 -1.27 -7.60
N CYS A 118 8.90 -1.62 -7.53
CA CYS A 118 7.87 -0.80 -6.90
C CYS A 118 8.03 -0.82 -5.38
N ILE A 119 8.15 0.35 -4.74
CA ILE A 119 8.29 0.46 -3.28
C ILE A 119 7.11 -0.23 -2.54
N SER A 120 5.91 -0.19 -3.12
CA SER A 120 4.76 -0.90 -2.56
C SER A 120 5.04 -2.42 -2.48
N TYR A 121 5.49 -3.03 -3.57
CA TYR A 121 5.88 -4.44 -3.60
C TYR A 121 7.07 -4.73 -2.65
N LEU A 122 8.11 -3.90 -2.70
CA LEU A 122 9.31 -4.06 -1.85
C LEU A 122 8.96 -4.06 -0.36
N THR A 123 8.03 -3.21 0.07
CA THR A 123 7.64 -3.10 1.48
C THR A 123 6.61 -4.14 1.89
N ILE A 124 5.74 -4.60 0.97
CA ILE A 124 4.55 -5.40 1.30
C ILE A 124 4.66 -6.87 0.87
N GLU A 125 5.25 -7.17 -0.27
CA GLU A 125 5.26 -8.52 -0.86
C GLU A 125 6.61 -9.20 -0.76
N LEU A 126 7.70 -8.43 -0.92
CA LEU A 126 9.05 -8.96 -0.81
C LEU A 126 9.27 -9.48 0.62
N ARG A 127 9.63 -10.75 0.78
CA ARG A 127 9.90 -11.40 2.08
C ARG A 127 11.39 -11.54 2.42
N ASN A 128 12.27 -11.19 1.49
CA ASN A 128 13.73 -11.28 1.64
C ASN A 128 14.37 -9.87 1.68
N SER A 129 15.66 -9.78 1.42
CA SER A 129 16.42 -8.52 1.51
C SER A 129 16.00 -7.52 0.43
N ILE A 130 15.82 -6.25 0.80
CA ILE A 130 15.55 -5.17 -0.15
C ILE A 130 16.86 -4.88 -0.91
N PRO A 131 16.87 -4.89 -2.26
CA PRO A 131 18.06 -4.57 -3.04
C PRO A 131 18.66 -3.22 -2.67
N LEU A 132 19.99 -3.17 -2.56
CA LEU A 132 20.75 -1.99 -2.11
C LEU A 132 20.41 -0.72 -2.92
N GLU A 133 20.22 -0.86 -4.22
CA GLU A 133 19.89 0.23 -5.14
C GLU A 133 18.56 0.94 -4.83
N PHE A 134 17.61 0.27 -4.16
CA PHE A 134 16.31 0.85 -3.85
C PHE A 134 16.22 1.44 -2.44
N ARG A 135 17.11 1.06 -1.52
CA ARG A 135 17.01 1.44 -0.09
C ARG A 135 16.97 2.96 0.10
N LYS A 136 17.81 3.73 -0.61
CA LYS A 136 17.78 5.20 -0.54
C LYS A 136 16.49 5.80 -1.09
N ALA A 137 16.06 5.32 -2.26
CA ALA A 137 14.86 5.84 -2.93
C ALA A 137 13.56 5.56 -2.17
N MET A 138 13.55 4.57 -1.26
CA MET A 138 12.40 4.30 -0.41
C MET A 138 12.07 5.43 0.57
N GLY A 139 13.04 6.25 0.96
CA GLY A 139 12.86 7.26 2.00
C GLY A 139 12.38 6.63 3.31
N ASN A 140 11.33 7.17 3.91
CA ASN A 140 10.72 6.69 5.16
C ASN A 140 9.51 5.74 4.96
N ARG A 141 9.33 5.18 3.76
CA ARG A 141 8.16 4.33 3.46
C ARG A 141 8.29 2.95 4.11
N VAL A 142 7.55 2.73 5.19
CA VAL A 142 7.54 1.46 5.94
C VAL A 142 6.54 0.44 5.37
N PHE A 143 5.40 0.90 4.83
CA PHE A 143 4.36 0.03 4.28
C PHE A 143 3.60 0.72 3.14
N GLY A 144 3.79 0.21 1.93
CA GLY A 144 3.21 0.75 0.69
C GLY A 144 3.86 2.05 0.21
N CYS A 145 3.46 2.50 -0.97
CA CYS A 145 3.87 3.77 -1.55
C CYS A 145 2.68 4.43 -2.27
N ASP A 146 2.53 5.74 -2.08
CA ASP A 146 1.41 6.52 -2.59
C ASP A 146 1.84 7.55 -3.65
N ASP A 147 3.13 7.66 -3.97
CA ASP A 147 3.69 8.78 -4.75
C ASP A 147 3.03 8.93 -6.12
N CYS A 148 2.82 7.82 -6.82
CA CYS A 148 2.21 7.81 -8.15
C CYS A 148 0.72 8.21 -8.14
N GLN A 149 0.05 8.12 -6.98
CA GLN A 149 -1.31 8.59 -6.78
C GLN A 149 -1.32 10.02 -6.25
N LEU A 150 -0.42 10.37 -5.32
CA LEU A 150 -0.28 11.72 -4.75
C LEU A 150 -0.15 12.81 -5.82
N VAL A 151 0.63 12.55 -6.87
CA VAL A 151 0.83 13.51 -7.98
C VAL A 151 -0.24 13.41 -9.07
N CYS A 152 -1.17 12.47 -8.98
CA CYS A 152 -2.18 12.28 -10.02
C CYS A 152 -3.18 13.46 -9.99
N PRO A 153 -3.36 14.21 -11.09
CA PRO A 153 -4.23 15.40 -11.09
C PRO A 153 -5.70 15.05 -10.90
N TRP A 154 -6.10 13.79 -11.14
CA TRP A 154 -7.47 13.32 -10.90
C TRP A 154 -7.79 13.13 -9.43
N ASN A 155 -6.76 13.04 -8.56
CA ASN A 155 -6.98 12.94 -7.12
C ASN A 155 -7.40 14.27 -6.48
N LYS A 156 -7.41 15.38 -7.22
CA LYS A 156 -8.00 16.64 -6.72
C LYS A 156 -9.53 16.57 -6.58
N PHE A 157 -10.18 15.60 -7.24
CA PHE A 157 -11.63 15.43 -7.19
C PHE A 157 -12.08 14.56 -6.01
N THR A 158 -11.16 13.92 -5.30
CA THR A 158 -11.50 13.01 -4.20
C THR A 158 -12.01 13.79 -2.99
N GLN A 159 -12.99 13.22 -2.30
CA GLN A 159 -13.48 13.74 -1.03
C GLN A 159 -12.99 12.85 0.13
N PRO A 160 -12.75 13.43 1.33
CA PRO A 160 -12.57 12.63 2.54
C PRO A 160 -13.74 11.66 2.74
N SER A 161 -13.44 10.45 3.21
CA SER A 161 -14.47 9.47 3.51
C SER A 161 -15.02 9.68 4.93
N ASP A 162 -16.33 9.54 5.09
CA ASP A 162 -16.99 9.45 6.41
C ASP A 162 -16.84 8.06 7.06
N GLU A 163 -16.17 7.10 6.38
CA GLU A 163 -15.94 5.76 6.91
C GLU A 163 -14.84 5.76 7.98
N SER A 164 -15.26 5.79 9.24
CA SER A 164 -14.37 5.77 10.40
C SER A 164 -13.48 4.53 10.49
N ASP A 165 -13.86 3.40 9.88
CA ASP A 165 -13.01 2.20 9.87
C ASP A 165 -11.66 2.47 9.17
N PHE A 166 -11.55 3.50 8.31
CA PHE A 166 -10.31 3.88 7.62
C PHE A 166 -9.53 5.01 8.29
N SER A 167 -10.01 5.52 9.41
CA SER A 167 -9.28 6.51 10.22
C SER A 167 -7.99 5.93 10.80
N PRO A 168 -6.95 6.76 10.99
CA PRO A 168 -5.71 6.35 11.64
C PRO A 168 -5.94 5.64 12.97
N ARG A 169 -5.15 4.60 13.22
CA ARG A 169 -5.16 3.85 14.47
C ARG A 169 -3.77 3.83 15.09
N HIS A 170 -3.73 3.83 16.43
CA HIS A 170 -2.50 3.66 17.21
C HIS A 170 -1.41 4.72 16.96
N GLY A 171 -1.78 5.91 16.48
CA GLY A 171 -0.86 7.02 16.20
C GLY A 171 0.11 6.77 15.05
N LEU A 172 -0.15 5.76 14.21
CA LEU A 172 0.77 5.33 13.15
C LEU A 172 0.99 6.39 12.04
N ASP A 173 0.17 7.42 11.98
CA ASP A 173 0.30 8.51 11.01
C ASP A 173 1.15 9.69 11.52
N ASP A 174 1.58 9.67 12.78
CA ASP A 174 2.44 10.69 13.40
C ASP A 174 3.55 10.08 14.27
N ALA A 175 3.81 8.77 14.13
CA ALA A 175 4.80 8.07 14.93
C ALA A 175 6.23 8.29 14.42
N ALA A 176 7.18 8.51 15.35
CA ALA A 176 8.59 8.51 15.02
C ALA A 176 9.07 7.10 14.66
N LEU A 177 9.92 6.99 13.63
CA LEU A 177 10.40 5.67 13.18
C LEU A 177 11.21 4.94 14.25
N VAL A 178 11.91 5.67 15.13
CA VAL A 178 12.68 5.08 16.24
C VAL A 178 11.74 4.38 17.23
N ASP A 179 10.62 5.00 17.59
CA ASP A 179 9.62 4.41 18.47
C ASP A 179 9.05 3.12 17.87
N LEU A 180 8.71 3.15 16.58
CA LEU A 180 8.20 2.00 15.85
C LEU A 180 9.22 0.87 15.72
N PHE A 181 10.50 1.22 15.59
CA PHE A 181 11.61 0.26 15.54
C PHE A 181 11.87 -0.39 16.89
N ASN A 182 11.57 0.33 17.99
CA ASN A 182 11.70 -0.16 19.35
C ASN A 182 10.57 -1.08 19.80
N TRP A 183 9.44 -1.14 19.06
CA TRP A 183 8.38 -2.10 19.34
C TRP A 183 8.92 -3.52 19.39
N THR A 184 8.45 -4.29 20.36
CA THR A 184 8.58 -5.75 20.43
C THR A 184 7.67 -6.43 19.40
N GLU A 185 7.88 -7.72 19.17
CA GLU A 185 6.99 -8.50 18.30
C GLU A 185 5.55 -8.52 18.85
N GLN A 186 5.40 -8.62 20.17
CA GLN A 186 4.11 -8.58 20.83
C GLN A 186 3.39 -7.25 20.57
N GLU A 187 4.07 -6.12 20.79
CA GLU A 187 3.50 -4.79 20.52
C GLU A 187 3.13 -4.62 19.05
N PHE A 188 3.96 -5.11 18.12
CA PHE A 188 3.63 -5.11 16.70
C PHE A 188 2.34 -5.91 16.43
N LEU A 189 2.22 -7.13 16.95
CA LEU A 189 1.05 -7.99 16.72
C LEU A 189 -0.24 -7.41 17.30
N GLU A 190 -0.14 -6.81 18.49
CA GLU A 190 -1.25 -6.16 19.18
C GLU A 190 -1.69 -4.88 18.48
N ARG A 191 -0.75 -3.95 18.21
CA ARG A 191 -1.05 -2.63 17.61
C ARG A 191 -1.44 -2.72 16.14
N THR A 192 -1.00 -3.75 15.41
CA THR A 192 -1.40 -3.96 14.01
C THR A 192 -2.61 -4.90 13.88
N ALA A 193 -3.22 -5.34 14.98
CA ALA A 193 -4.38 -6.22 14.94
C ALA A 193 -5.55 -5.61 14.13
N GLY A 194 -5.95 -6.35 13.09
CA GLY A 194 -7.00 -5.93 12.16
C GLY A 194 -6.59 -4.80 11.21
N SER A 195 -5.31 -4.49 11.06
CA SER A 195 -4.76 -3.62 10.01
C SER A 195 -4.10 -4.48 8.92
N PRO A 196 -4.12 -4.03 7.65
CA PRO A 196 -3.35 -4.67 6.58
C PRO A 196 -1.85 -4.78 6.90
N ILE A 197 -1.31 -3.88 7.74
CA ILE A 197 0.11 -3.85 8.12
C ILE A 197 0.55 -5.17 8.73
N ARG A 198 -0.32 -5.85 9.49
CA ARG A 198 0.04 -7.09 10.17
C ARG A 198 0.55 -8.19 9.22
N ARG A 199 0.13 -8.16 7.94
CA ARG A 199 0.45 -9.21 6.96
C ARG A 199 1.93 -9.33 6.61
N ILE A 200 2.72 -8.26 6.75
CA ILE A 200 4.15 -8.31 6.39
C ILE A 200 4.99 -9.08 7.41
N GLY A 201 4.47 -9.23 8.64
CA GLY A 201 5.19 -9.83 9.75
C GLY A 201 6.27 -8.93 10.33
N TYR A 202 6.69 -9.24 11.56
CA TYR A 202 7.57 -8.39 12.36
C TYR A 202 8.99 -8.26 11.78
N ALA A 203 9.53 -9.31 11.17
CA ALA A 203 10.85 -9.23 10.52
C ALA A 203 10.87 -8.24 9.34
N CYS A 204 9.84 -8.25 8.48
CA CYS A 204 9.74 -7.28 7.38
C CYS A 204 9.45 -5.87 7.90
N TRP A 205 8.70 -5.74 8.99
CA TRP A 205 8.47 -4.46 9.67
C TRP A 205 9.79 -3.82 10.11
N LEU A 206 10.63 -4.54 10.85
CA LEU A 206 11.95 -4.08 11.26
C LEU A 206 12.87 -3.81 10.06
N ARG A 207 12.85 -4.67 9.04
CA ARG A 207 13.61 -4.48 7.80
C ARG A 207 13.29 -3.15 7.14
N ASN A 208 12.00 -2.85 6.97
CA ASN A 208 11.55 -1.61 6.32
C ASN A 208 11.87 -0.38 7.17
N LEU A 209 11.72 -0.49 8.50
CA LEU A 209 12.09 0.57 9.43
C LEU A 209 13.59 0.86 9.42
N ALA A 210 14.44 -0.17 9.40
CA ALA A 210 15.89 0.02 9.30
C ALA A 210 16.27 0.81 8.03
N VAL A 211 15.60 0.54 6.90
CA VAL A 211 15.77 1.36 5.67
C VAL A 211 15.36 2.82 5.92
N GLY A 212 14.19 3.04 6.53
CA GLY A 212 13.72 4.38 6.87
C GLY A 212 14.66 5.14 7.81
N LEU A 213 15.19 4.48 8.83
CA LEU A 213 16.15 5.05 9.77
C LEU A 213 17.48 5.39 9.09
N GLY A 214 18.00 4.52 8.20
CA GLY A 214 19.20 4.80 7.42
C GLY A 214 19.07 5.98 6.45
N ASN A 215 17.84 6.37 6.10
CA ASN A 215 17.55 7.53 5.25
C ASN A 215 17.25 8.81 6.07
N ALA A 216 17.17 8.71 7.40
CA ALA A 216 16.90 9.84 8.27
C ALA A 216 18.20 10.60 8.63
N ASP A 217 18.05 11.82 9.14
CA ASP A 217 19.16 12.56 9.71
C ASP A 217 19.76 11.82 10.92
N SER A 218 21.09 11.85 11.03
CA SER A 218 21.80 11.16 12.10
C SER A 218 21.46 11.76 13.47
N SER A 219 21.07 10.90 14.41
CA SER A 219 20.94 11.25 15.83
C SER A 219 21.52 10.15 16.70
N ALA A 220 21.99 10.51 17.90
CA ALA A 220 22.52 9.54 18.86
C ALA A 220 21.47 8.48 19.25
N GLU A 221 20.21 8.91 19.39
CA GLU A 221 19.08 8.06 19.71
C GLU A 221 18.81 7.01 18.63
N LEU A 222 18.80 7.43 17.36
CA LEU A 222 18.57 6.54 16.23
C LEU A 222 19.69 5.49 16.11
N ILE A 223 20.94 5.94 16.21
CA ILE A 223 22.11 5.05 16.15
C ILE A 223 22.07 4.04 17.30
N ALA A 224 21.72 4.48 18.50
CA ALA A 224 21.56 3.60 19.65
C ALA A 224 20.46 2.55 19.43
N ALA A 225 19.31 2.93 18.85
CA ALA A 225 18.23 2.01 18.54
C ALA A 225 18.66 0.94 17.52
N LEU A 226 19.40 1.34 16.47
CA LEU A 226 19.97 0.41 15.49
C LEU A 226 20.99 -0.56 16.12
N GLU A 227 21.94 -0.06 16.91
CA GLU A 227 22.96 -0.89 17.58
C GLU A 227 22.34 -1.87 18.58
N ALA A 228 21.32 -1.44 19.35
CA ALA A 228 20.65 -2.29 20.34
C ALA A 228 20.05 -3.58 19.75
N ARG A 229 19.71 -3.58 18.46
CA ARG A 229 19.12 -4.73 17.76
C ARG A 229 20.10 -5.45 16.83
N ARG A 230 21.30 -4.90 16.61
CA ARG A 230 22.25 -5.40 15.61
C ARG A 230 22.61 -6.88 15.79
N SER A 231 22.93 -7.29 17.02
CA SER A 231 23.38 -8.66 17.32
C SER A 231 22.24 -9.67 17.42
N THR A 232 21.07 -9.24 17.89
CA THR A 232 19.90 -10.10 18.16
C THR A 232 18.96 -10.23 16.95
N ALA A 233 19.02 -9.30 16.00
CA ALA A 233 18.19 -9.32 14.81
C ALA A 233 18.49 -10.56 13.92
N PRO A 234 17.46 -11.12 13.25
CA PRO A 234 17.63 -12.14 12.22
C PRO A 234 18.54 -11.65 11.09
N PRO A 235 19.23 -12.55 10.35
CA PRO A 235 20.22 -12.17 9.34
C PRO A 235 19.73 -11.12 8.32
N MET A 236 18.51 -11.29 7.80
CA MET A 236 17.91 -10.32 6.88
C MET A 236 17.80 -8.93 7.50
N VAL A 237 17.31 -8.82 8.74
CA VAL A 237 17.13 -7.52 9.40
C VAL A 237 18.48 -6.92 9.75
N ARG A 238 19.43 -7.73 10.24
CA ARG A 238 20.80 -7.31 10.56
C ARG A 238 21.50 -6.65 9.38
N GLU A 239 21.39 -7.22 8.19
CA GLU A 239 21.96 -6.63 6.96
C GLU A 239 21.42 -5.20 6.69
N HIS A 240 20.14 -4.94 6.99
CA HIS A 240 19.55 -3.62 6.81
C HIS A 240 19.95 -2.66 7.93
N ILE A 241 20.11 -3.15 9.15
CA ILE A 241 20.66 -2.38 10.28
C ILE A 241 22.09 -1.95 9.98
N GLU A 242 22.94 -2.86 9.48
CA GLU A 242 24.33 -2.57 9.12
C GLU A 242 24.41 -1.54 7.99
N TRP A 243 23.55 -1.67 6.98
CA TRP A 243 23.44 -0.67 5.92
C TRP A 243 23.04 0.70 6.46
N ALA A 244 22.08 0.75 7.39
CA ALA A 244 21.59 1.98 8.01
C ALA A 244 22.68 2.65 8.85
N LEU A 245 23.34 1.91 9.75
CA LEU A 245 24.51 2.39 10.51
C LEU A 245 25.61 2.92 9.59
N GLY A 246 25.85 2.24 8.46
CA GLY A 246 26.79 2.70 7.43
C GLY A 246 26.41 4.02 6.76
N GLN A 247 25.14 4.43 6.75
CA GLN A 247 24.74 5.77 6.30
C GLN A 247 25.13 6.84 7.33
N HIS A 248 25.00 6.55 8.63
CA HIS A 248 25.30 7.50 9.70
C HIS A 248 26.81 7.65 9.97
N GLY A 249 27.61 6.61 9.75
CA GLY A 249 29.06 6.64 9.90
C GLY A 249 29.82 7.42 8.80
N ARG A 250 29.12 7.87 7.75
CA ARG A 250 29.71 8.68 6.66
C ARG A 250 29.52 10.20 6.87
N SER A 251 28.63 10.61 7.76
CA SER A 251 28.30 12.03 7.99
C SER A 251 29.23 12.76 8.97
N SER A 252 30.26 12.09 9.51
CA SER A 252 31.32 12.72 10.32
C SER A 252 32.52 13.19 9.47
N ALA A 253 32.45 13.07 8.14
CA ALA A 253 33.46 13.55 7.21
C ALA A 253 32.83 14.49 6.17
N GLN A 254 32.39 15.67 6.62
CA GLN A 254 32.20 16.86 5.78
C GLN A 254 32.53 18.10 6.61
#